data_AF-A0A5A7UL72-F1
#
_entry.id   AF-A0A5A7UL72-F1
#
_cell.length_a   1.000
_cell.length_b   1.000
_cell.length_c   1.000
_cell.angle_alpha   90.00
_cell.angle_beta   90.00
_cell.angle_gamma   90.00
#
_symmetry.space_group_name_H-M   'P 1'
#
loop_
_entity.id
_entity.type
_entity.pdbx_description
1 polymer ?
#
loop_
_entity_poly.entity_id
_entity_poly.type
_entity_poly.pdbx_seq_one_letter_code
_entity_poly.pdbx_strand_id
1 'polypeptide(L)'
;MAVSLSDVKSAAGLKKLDEYLLSRSYISGYQASKDDIAVYEALSKPVSSEYVNVSRWFNHIEALVRASASFGEGSGVKFDSEAIATPPAADAKASADDDDDDDDMDLFGEETEEEKKAAEERAAAVKASAKKKESGKSSVLMDIKPWDDETDMKKLEEAVRGVHMEGLLWGASKLVPVGYGIKKLQIMLTIVDDLVSVDNLIEEHLTVEPINEHVQSCDIVAFNKI
;
A
#
# COMPACT_ATOMS: atom_id res chain seq x y z
N MET A 1 -2.56 -19.02 -0.06
CA MET A 1 -4.02 -19.26 0.09
C MET A 1 -4.63 -18.04 0.76
N ALA A 2 -5.77 -17.56 0.29
CA ALA A 2 -6.47 -16.44 0.92
C ALA A 2 -6.90 -16.81 2.36
N VAL A 3 -6.73 -15.88 3.30
CA VAL A 3 -7.04 -16.11 4.71
C VAL A 3 -8.43 -15.55 5.01
N SER A 4 -9.34 -16.41 5.44
CA SER A 4 -10.68 -16.04 5.88
C SER A 4 -10.67 -15.80 7.39
N LEU A 5 -10.83 -14.55 7.80
CA LEU A 5 -10.94 -14.16 9.21
C LEU A 5 -12.41 -13.83 9.52
N SER A 6 -12.91 -14.37 10.62
CA SER A 6 -14.22 -13.98 11.15
C SER A 6 -14.16 -12.53 11.65
N ASP A 7 -15.32 -11.86 11.74
CA ASP A 7 -15.45 -10.46 12.18
C ASP A 7 -14.52 -10.11 13.36
N VAL A 8 -13.42 -9.41 13.05
CA VAL A 8 -12.34 -9.07 13.98
C VAL A 8 -12.74 -8.00 15.00
N LYS A 9 -13.94 -7.43 14.89
CA LYS A 9 -14.51 -6.47 15.85
C LYS A 9 -15.36 -7.18 16.90
N SER A 10 -15.74 -8.43 16.66
CA SER A 10 -16.47 -9.27 17.60
C SER A 10 -15.53 -10.03 18.55
N ALA A 11 -15.96 -10.28 19.79
CA ALA A 11 -15.19 -11.09 20.74
C ALA A 11 -14.92 -12.52 20.25
N ALA A 12 -15.83 -13.07 19.42
CA ALA A 12 -15.66 -14.39 18.82
C ALA A 12 -14.61 -14.41 17.69
N GLY A 13 -14.57 -13.36 16.86
CA GLY A 13 -13.54 -13.23 15.83
C GLY A 13 -12.16 -12.91 16.39
N LEU A 14 -12.08 -12.13 17.48
CA LEU A 14 -10.84 -11.89 18.22
C LEU A 14 -10.24 -13.19 18.78
N LYS A 15 -11.06 -14.10 19.33
CA LYS A 15 -10.61 -15.43 19.77
C LYS A 15 -10.00 -16.25 18.63
N LYS A 16 -10.69 -16.32 17.49
CA LYS A 16 -10.18 -17.05 16.33
C LYS A 16 -8.92 -16.43 15.75
N LEU A 17 -8.81 -15.10 15.75
CA LEU A 17 -7.61 -14.40 15.33
C LEU A 17 -6.44 -14.68 16.27
N ASP A 18 -6.68 -14.75 17.59
CA ASP A 18 -5.65 -15.09 18.57
C ASP A 18 -5.13 -16.52 18.38
N GLU A 19 -6.03 -17.49 18.18
CA GLU A 19 -5.66 -18.88 17.86
C GLU A 19 -4.92 -18.98 16.52
N TYR A 20 -5.31 -18.18 15.52
CA TYR A 20 -4.65 -18.14 14.21
C TYR A 20 -3.20 -17.63 14.33
N LEU A 21 -3.00 -16.55 15.09
CA LEU A 21 -1.70 -15.92 15.33
C LEU A 21 -0.83 -16.68 16.34
N LEU A 22 -1.35 -17.72 16.99
CA LEU A 22 -0.55 -18.57 17.87
C LEU A 22 0.56 -19.31 17.11
N SER A 23 0.28 -19.73 15.87
CA SER A 23 1.25 -20.44 15.00
C SER A 23 1.88 -19.54 13.94
N ARG A 24 1.48 -18.28 13.85
CA ARG A 24 1.79 -17.38 12.73
C ARG A 24 2.17 -16.00 13.21
N SER A 25 3.22 -15.43 12.62
CA SER A 25 3.67 -14.08 12.98
C SER A 25 3.01 -12.98 12.15
N TYR A 26 2.37 -13.35 11.02
CA TYR A 26 1.69 -12.42 10.11
C TYR A 26 0.39 -13.06 9.62
N ILE A 27 -0.52 -12.23 9.13
CA ILE A 27 -1.80 -12.67 8.58
C ILE A 27 -1.59 -13.45 7.29
N SER A 28 -0.64 -13.02 6.45
CA SER A 28 -0.28 -13.75 5.23
C SER A 28 1.24 -13.85 5.07
N GLY A 29 1.71 -15.00 4.56
CA GLY A 29 3.13 -15.23 4.31
C GLY A 29 4.02 -15.27 5.56
N TYR A 30 5.29 -14.95 5.36
CA TYR A 30 6.34 -14.97 6.40
C TYR A 30 6.88 -13.57 6.72
N GLN A 31 6.35 -12.53 6.09
CA GLN A 31 6.75 -11.13 6.23
C GLN A 31 5.51 -10.24 6.36
N ALA A 32 5.67 -9.04 6.91
CA ALA A 32 4.58 -8.08 7.03
C ALA A 32 4.00 -7.74 5.66
N SER A 33 2.68 -7.85 5.54
CA SER A 33 1.98 -7.78 4.25
C SER A 33 0.82 -6.78 4.29
N LYS A 34 0.28 -6.43 3.11
CA LYS A 34 -0.94 -5.61 3.00
C LYS A 34 -2.13 -6.18 3.78
N ASP A 35 -2.17 -7.50 3.93
CA ASP A 35 -3.19 -8.20 4.72
C ASP A 35 -3.09 -7.88 6.22
N ASP A 36 -1.87 -7.68 6.73
CA ASP A 36 -1.65 -7.28 8.13
C ASP A 36 -2.16 -5.86 8.39
N ILE A 37 -1.91 -4.95 7.45
CA ILE A 37 -2.41 -3.56 7.51
C ILE A 37 -3.93 -3.56 7.54
N ALA A 38 -4.57 -4.32 6.64
CA ALA A 38 -6.03 -4.37 6.57
C ALA A 38 -6.68 -4.86 7.88
N VAL A 39 -6.10 -5.87 8.53
CA VAL A 39 -6.57 -6.36 9.83
C VAL A 39 -6.28 -5.36 10.95
N TYR A 40 -5.13 -4.68 10.89
CA TYR A 40 -4.71 -3.68 11.86
C TYR A 40 -5.67 -2.48 11.86
N GLU A 41 -5.99 -1.95 10.68
CA GLU A 41 -6.98 -0.88 10.48
C GLU A 41 -8.38 -1.30 10.94
N ALA A 42 -8.77 -2.55 10.67
CA ALA A 42 -10.06 -3.08 11.09
C ALA A 42 -10.23 -3.16 12.62
N LEU A 43 -9.14 -3.40 13.36
CA LEU A 43 -9.13 -3.44 14.81
C LEU A 43 -9.18 -2.04 15.43
N SER A 44 -8.53 -1.04 14.80
CA SER A 44 -8.50 0.40 15.16
C SER A 44 -8.03 0.79 16.57
N LYS A 45 -7.99 -0.17 17.51
CA LYS A 45 -7.66 0.03 18.93
C LYS A 45 -6.83 -1.13 19.45
N PRO A 46 -5.96 -0.88 20.44
CA PRO A 46 -5.23 -1.94 21.12
C PRO A 46 -6.22 -2.92 21.75
N VAL A 47 -6.03 -4.19 21.42
CA VAL A 47 -6.85 -5.30 21.90
C VAL A 47 -6.51 -5.58 23.36
N SER A 48 -7.52 -5.99 24.14
CA SER A 48 -7.35 -6.37 25.55
C SER A 48 -6.23 -7.42 25.72
N SER A 49 -5.49 -7.34 26.83
CA SER A 49 -4.41 -8.28 27.18
C SER A 49 -4.86 -9.72 27.37
N GLU A 50 -6.17 -9.98 27.31
CA GLU A 50 -6.77 -11.33 27.24
C GLU A 50 -6.37 -12.07 25.94
N TYR A 51 -6.07 -11.34 24.87
CA TYR A 51 -5.63 -11.87 23.58
C TYR A 51 -4.16 -11.56 23.35
N VAL A 52 -3.29 -12.39 23.93
CA VAL A 52 -1.84 -12.17 23.98
C VAL A 52 -1.22 -12.19 22.59
N ASN A 53 -1.65 -13.11 21.72
CA ASN A 53 -1.08 -13.28 20.38
C ASN A 53 -1.51 -12.13 19.46
N VAL A 54 -2.78 -11.72 19.54
CA VAL A 54 -3.29 -10.55 18.81
C VAL A 54 -2.59 -9.27 19.30
N SER A 55 -2.43 -9.10 20.61
CA SER A 55 -1.77 -7.91 21.19
C SER A 55 -0.30 -7.83 20.76
N ARG A 56 0.42 -8.96 20.77
CA ARG A 56 1.81 -9.05 20.29
C ARG A 56 1.90 -8.62 18.82
N TRP A 57 1.05 -9.21 17.98
CA TRP A 57 1.01 -8.92 16.56
C TRP A 57 0.63 -7.46 16.29
N PHE A 58 -0.41 -6.94 16.95
CA PHE A 58 -0.89 -5.56 16.78
C PHE A 58 0.20 -4.53 17.09
N ASN A 59 0.92 -4.70 18.20
CA ASN A 59 2.03 -3.80 18.56
C ASN A 59 3.20 -3.90 17.57
N HIS A 60 3.47 -5.10 17.05
CA HIS A 60 4.50 -5.30 16.02
C HIS A 60 4.15 -4.59 14.71
N ILE A 61 2.91 -4.74 14.24
CA ILE A 61 2.43 -4.04 13.04
C ILE A 61 2.37 -2.52 13.26
N GLU A 62 1.91 -2.06 14.43
CA GLU A 62 1.93 -0.63 14.78
C GLU A 62 3.35 -0.05 14.72
N ALA A 63 4.35 -0.76 15.25
CA ALA A 63 5.73 -0.33 15.20
C ALA A 63 6.25 -0.25 13.75
N LEU A 64 5.89 -1.21 12.90
CA LEU A 64 6.25 -1.21 11.48
C LEU A 64 5.59 -0.07 10.70
N VAL A 65 4.31 0.20 10.96
CA VAL A 65 3.58 1.33 10.37
C VAL A 65 4.21 2.65 10.81
N ARG A 66 4.49 2.81 12.10
CA ARG A 66 5.17 4.00 12.65
C ARG A 66 6.57 4.19 12.07
N ALA A 67 7.28 3.09 11.80
CA ALA A 67 8.59 3.11 11.18
C ALA A 67 8.56 3.27 9.65
N SER A 68 7.36 3.39 9.04
CA SER A 68 7.19 3.45 7.58
C SER A 68 7.88 2.28 6.85
N ALA A 69 7.82 1.08 7.44
CA ALA A 69 8.42 -0.11 6.86
C ALA A 69 7.66 -0.56 5.61
N SER A 70 8.37 -1.12 4.63
CA SER A 70 7.75 -1.65 3.41
C SER A 70 7.00 -2.95 3.71
N PHE A 71 5.72 -3.01 3.31
CA PHE A 71 4.88 -4.20 3.44
C PHE A 71 4.79 -4.95 2.11
N GLY A 72 4.96 -6.27 2.17
CA GLY A 72 4.86 -7.14 1.01
C GLY A 72 3.43 -7.29 0.47
N GLU A 73 3.32 -7.90 -0.70
CA GLU A 73 2.03 -8.19 -1.30
C GLU A 73 1.29 -9.26 -0.48
N GLY A 74 0.03 -8.98 -0.13
CA GLY A 74 -0.82 -9.89 0.64
C GLY A 74 -1.41 -11.00 -0.22
N SER A 75 -1.82 -12.10 0.40
CA SER A 75 -2.56 -13.19 -0.26
C SER A 75 -4.07 -12.92 -0.37
N GLY A 76 -4.54 -11.79 0.19
CA GLY A 76 -5.93 -11.36 0.19
C GLY A 76 -6.67 -11.91 1.41
N VAL A 77 -6.84 -11.05 2.43
CA VAL A 77 -7.71 -11.32 3.58
C VAL A 77 -9.16 -11.03 3.26
N LYS A 78 -10.04 -11.96 3.64
CA LYS A 78 -11.49 -11.77 3.58
C LYS A 78 -12.05 -11.76 4.99
N PHE A 79 -12.89 -10.77 5.28
CA PHE A 79 -13.66 -10.69 6.51
C PHE A 79 -15.04 -11.27 6.25
N ASP A 80 -15.35 -12.41 6.85
CA ASP A 80 -16.68 -13.00 6.77
C ASP A 80 -17.61 -12.25 7.73
N SER A 81 -18.46 -11.38 7.19
CA SER A 81 -19.55 -10.74 7.94
C SER A 81 -20.73 -11.72 8.01
N GLU A 82 -21.04 -12.15 9.22
CA GLU A 82 -22.06 -13.17 9.48
C GLU A 82 -23.47 -12.57 9.29
N ALA A 83 -24.08 -12.81 8.12
CA ALA A 83 -25.52 -12.69 7.93
C ALA A 83 -26.18 -14.07 8.12
N ILE A 84 -27.15 -14.11 9.02
CA ILE A 84 -27.97 -15.26 9.43
C ILE A 84 -28.70 -15.91 8.25
N ALA A 85 -28.55 -17.24 8.08
CA ALA A 85 -29.61 -18.26 7.87
C ALA A 85 -29.12 -19.52 7.09
N THR A 86 -29.53 -20.66 7.63
CA THR A 86 -29.25 -22.10 7.40
C THR A 86 -29.69 -22.72 6.02
N PRO A 87 -29.38 -24.02 5.72
CA PRO A 87 -28.92 -24.62 4.43
C PRO A 87 -30.05 -25.46 3.73
N PRO A 88 -29.89 -26.51 2.86
CA PRO A 88 -28.74 -27.34 2.43
C PRO A 88 -28.66 -27.82 0.95
N ALA A 89 -27.54 -28.48 0.57
CA ALA A 89 -27.42 -29.73 -0.22
C ALA A 89 -25.98 -29.85 -0.80
N ALA A 90 -25.16 -30.79 -0.31
CA ALA A 90 -24.83 -32.10 -0.94
C ALA A 90 -23.72 -31.96 -2.02
N ASP A 91 -22.71 -32.81 -2.18
CA ASP A 91 -22.28 -34.07 -1.57
C ASP A 91 -20.84 -34.36 -2.09
N ALA A 92 -20.15 -35.30 -1.44
CA ALA A 92 -19.19 -36.25 -1.99
C ALA A 92 -17.71 -35.88 -2.34
N LYS A 93 -16.84 -36.62 -1.63
CA LYS A 93 -15.69 -37.46 -2.09
C LYS A 93 -14.24 -36.92 -2.13
N ALA A 94 -13.53 -37.24 -1.04
CA ALA A 94 -12.49 -38.29 -0.91
C ALA A 94 -11.23 -38.33 -1.81
N SER A 95 -10.08 -38.27 -1.12
CA SER A 95 -8.86 -39.13 -1.18
C SER A 95 -7.89 -39.03 -2.38
N ALA A 96 -6.60 -38.78 -2.12
CA ALA A 96 -5.53 -39.80 -2.07
C ALA A 96 -4.11 -39.18 -2.07
N ASP A 97 -3.23 -39.91 -1.39
CA ASP A 97 -1.77 -39.85 -1.22
C ASP A 97 -0.99 -40.09 -2.54
N ASP A 98 0.26 -39.61 -2.61
CA ASP A 98 1.51 -40.42 -2.75
C ASP A 98 2.62 -39.77 -3.62
N ASP A 99 3.75 -39.59 -2.95
CA ASP A 99 5.18 -39.73 -3.27
C ASP A 99 5.90 -39.27 -4.58
N ASP A 100 7.08 -38.74 -4.27
CA ASP A 100 8.46 -38.96 -4.80
C ASP A 100 9.12 -38.17 -5.95
N ASP A 101 10.33 -37.73 -5.56
CA ASP A 101 11.66 -37.79 -6.19
C ASP A 101 12.35 -36.58 -6.84
N ASP A 102 13.63 -36.51 -6.44
CA ASP A 102 14.76 -35.60 -6.62
C ASP A 102 15.19 -35.34 -8.08
N ASP A 103 15.74 -34.16 -8.36
CA ASP A 103 16.95 -34.07 -9.20
C ASP A 103 17.68 -32.71 -9.07
N ASP A 104 18.90 -32.82 -8.54
CA ASP A 104 20.11 -32.11 -8.95
C ASP A 104 20.44 -30.74 -8.31
N MET A 105 20.81 -30.83 -7.03
CA MET A 105 21.75 -29.90 -6.38
C MET A 105 23.18 -30.17 -6.88
N ASP A 106 23.67 -29.36 -7.82
CA ASP A 106 25.11 -29.11 -7.98
C ASP A 106 25.38 -27.63 -8.30
N LEU A 107 25.57 -26.83 -7.24
CA LEU A 107 26.01 -25.43 -7.32
C LEU A 107 27.17 -25.17 -6.35
N PHE A 108 28.18 -26.04 -6.39
CA PHE A 108 29.50 -25.75 -5.81
C PHE A 108 30.59 -25.93 -6.88
N GLY A 109 30.69 -24.94 -7.77
CA GLY A 109 31.82 -24.75 -8.68
C GLY A 109 32.30 -23.31 -8.61
N GLU A 110 33.51 -23.14 -8.08
CA GLU A 110 34.18 -21.87 -7.73
C GLU A 110 34.52 -20.97 -8.93
N GLU A 111 34.83 -19.69 -8.61
CA GLU A 111 35.71 -18.75 -9.35
C GLU A 111 35.13 -18.12 -10.66
N THR A 112 35.26 -16.84 -11.05
CA THR A 112 36.25 -15.77 -10.80
C THR A 112 35.71 -14.40 -11.32
N GLU A 113 36.43 -13.32 -11.03
CA GLU A 113 36.22 -11.86 -11.20
C GLU A 113 35.91 -11.28 -12.61
N GLU A 114 35.34 -12.02 -13.57
CA GLU A 114 35.17 -11.56 -14.97
C GLU A 114 33.72 -11.43 -15.46
N GLU A 115 32.74 -11.20 -14.59
CA GLU A 115 31.32 -11.02 -14.99
C GLU A 115 30.77 -9.60 -14.82
N LYS A 116 31.65 -8.61 -14.60
CA LYS A 116 31.27 -7.20 -14.39
C LYS A 116 30.86 -6.45 -15.67
N LYS A 117 30.95 -7.08 -16.85
CA LYS A 117 30.52 -6.50 -18.14
C LYS A 117 29.18 -7.05 -18.68
N ALA A 118 28.67 -8.17 -18.14
CA ALA A 118 27.40 -8.76 -18.59
C ALA A 118 26.16 -8.17 -17.89
N ALA A 119 26.35 -7.41 -16.81
CA ALA A 119 25.25 -6.76 -16.08
C ALA A 119 24.72 -5.49 -16.78
N GLU A 120 25.56 -4.77 -17.53
CA GLU A 120 25.16 -3.50 -18.16
C GLU A 120 24.33 -3.74 -19.44
N GLU A 121 24.60 -4.82 -20.18
CA GLU A 121 23.85 -5.16 -21.39
C GLU A 121 22.48 -5.78 -21.08
N ARG A 122 22.33 -6.44 -19.91
CA ARG A 122 21.01 -6.90 -19.41
C ARG A 122 20.16 -5.77 -18.84
N ALA A 123 20.75 -4.69 -18.34
CA ALA A 123 20.00 -3.49 -17.95
C ALA A 123 19.46 -2.71 -19.16
N ALA A 124 20.12 -2.79 -20.32
CA ALA A 124 19.63 -2.19 -21.57
C ALA A 124 18.52 -3.03 -22.22
N ALA A 125 18.55 -4.36 -22.10
CA ALA A 125 17.53 -5.24 -22.68
C ALA A 125 16.19 -5.21 -21.93
N VAL A 126 16.19 -4.97 -20.61
CA VAL A 126 14.95 -4.80 -19.82
C VAL A 126 14.26 -3.46 -20.11
N LYS A 127 14.99 -2.44 -20.59
CA LYS A 127 14.38 -1.19 -21.10
C LYS A 127 13.62 -1.38 -22.43
N ALA A 128 13.85 -2.47 -23.16
CA ALA A 128 13.21 -2.74 -24.46
C ALA A 128 12.01 -3.71 -24.38
N SER A 129 11.81 -4.38 -23.24
CA SER A 129 10.63 -5.21 -22.96
C SER A 129 9.56 -4.51 -22.14
N ALA A 130 9.62 -3.17 -22.05
CA ALA A 130 8.44 -2.33 -21.90
C ALA A 130 7.58 -2.46 -23.16
N LYS A 131 6.91 -3.62 -23.31
CA LYS A 131 5.77 -3.74 -24.20
C LYS A 131 4.87 -2.56 -23.89
N LYS A 132 4.70 -1.72 -24.90
CA LYS A 132 3.78 -0.61 -25.04
C LYS A 132 2.34 -1.07 -24.71
N LYS A 133 2.06 -1.34 -23.43
CA LYS A 133 0.73 -1.15 -22.87
C LYS A 133 0.52 0.35 -22.96
N GLU A 134 -0.57 0.76 -23.58
CA GLU A 134 -1.05 2.13 -23.38
C GLU A 134 -1.29 2.28 -21.88
N SER A 135 -0.28 2.81 -21.19
CA SER A 135 -0.42 3.15 -19.79
C SER A 135 -1.46 4.27 -19.75
N GLY A 136 -2.56 4.00 -19.05
CA GLY A 136 -3.64 4.96 -18.88
C GLY A 136 -3.06 6.22 -18.25
N LYS A 137 -3.40 7.37 -18.82
CA LYS A 137 -3.07 8.64 -18.18
C LYS A 137 -4.29 9.07 -17.40
N SER A 138 -4.08 9.68 -16.24
CA SER A 138 -5.16 10.29 -15.49
C SER A 138 -4.82 11.73 -15.20
N SER A 139 -5.76 12.62 -15.48
CA SER A 139 -5.73 14.02 -15.09
C SER A 139 -6.47 14.15 -13.76
N VAL A 140 -5.74 14.60 -12.75
CA VAL A 140 -6.24 14.77 -11.38
C VAL A 140 -6.25 16.24 -11.03
N LEU A 141 -7.35 16.70 -10.46
CA LEU A 141 -7.51 18.04 -9.94
C LEU A 141 -7.49 17.94 -8.41
N MET A 142 -6.49 18.57 -7.80
CA MET A 142 -6.24 18.47 -6.37
C MET A 142 -6.28 19.85 -5.71
N ASP A 143 -6.91 19.93 -4.56
CA ASP A 143 -6.94 21.10 -3.70
C ASP A 143 -5.95 20.90 -2.55
N ILE A 144 -5.01 21.83 -2.43
CA ILE A 144 -4.02 21.87 -1.37
C ILE A 144 -4.42 23.00 -0.42
N LYS A 145 -4.75 22.65 0.82
CA LYS A 145 -5.12 23.60 1.87
C LYS A 145 -3.88 23.96 2.68
N PRO A 146 -3.52 25.26 2.79
CA PRO A 146 -2.48 25.69 3.70
C PRO A 146 -2.98 25.69 5.15
N TRP A 147 -2.05 25.81 6.10
CA TRP A 147 -2.38 25.93 7.52
C TRP A 147 -3.14 27.22 7.85
N ASP A 148 -2.72 28.35 7.26
CA ASP A 148 -3.35 29.66 7.48
C ASP A 148 -3.10 30.64 6.32
N ASP A 149 -3.76 31.80 6.34
CA ASP A 149 -3.65 32.87 5.34
C ASP A 149 -2.27 33.57 5.30
N GLU A 150 -1.46 33.43 6.34
CA GLU A 150 -0.07 33.89 6.39
C GLU A 150 0.91 32.99 5.60
N THR A 151 0.48 31.78 5.19
CA THR A 151 1.34 30.82 4.46
C THR A 151 1.69 31.34 3.07
N ASP A 152 2.98 31.30 2.70
CA ASP A 152 3.43 31.75 1.38
C ASP A 152 2.98 30.79 0.28
N MET A 153 1.89 31.17 -0.40
CA MET A 153 1.29 30.37 -1.47
C MET A 153 2.23 30.14 -2.64
N LYS A 154 3.21 31.02 -2.88
CA LYS A 154 4.19 30.83 -3.96
C LYS A 154 5.20 29.77 -3.59
N LYS A 155 5.70 29.77 -2.35
CA LYS A 155 6.60 28.72 -1.86
C LYS A 155 5.92 27.37 -1.83
N LEU A 156 4.66 27.32 -1.42
CA LEU A 156 3.86 26.09 -1.46
C LEU A 156 3.76 25.58 -2.90
N GLU A 157 3.43 26.44 -3.87
CA GLU A 157 3.37 26.04 -5.28
C GLU A 157 4.73 25.59 -5.83
N GLU A 158 5.82 26.30 -5.50
CA GLU A 158 7.17 25.92 -5.89
C GLU A 158 7.59 24.58 -5.28
N ALA A 159 7.27 24.34 -4.01
CA ALA A 159 7.56 23.08 -3.33
C ALA A 159 6.80 21.92 -3.96
N VAL A 160 5.49 22.10 -4.23
CA VAL A 160 4.65 21.11 -4.91
C VAL A 160 5.19 20.81 -6.31
N ARG A 161 5.54 21.85 -7.09
CA ARG A 161 6.13 21.67 -8.43
C ARG A 161 7.54 21.10 -8.41
N GLY A 162 8.26 21.22 -7.30
CA GLY A 162 9.58 20.63 -7.09
C GLY A 162 9.55 19.10 -7.01
N VAL A 163 8.39 18.51 -6.73
CA VAL A 163 8.20 17.05 -6.76
C VAL A 163 8.30 16.58 -8.21
N HIS A 164 9.36 15.85 -8.54
CA HIS A 164 9.59 15.28 -9.85
C HIS A 164 9.65 13.76 -9.78
N MET A 165 8.76 13.09 -10.50
CA MET A 165 8.71 11.64 -10.60
C MET A 165 8.35 11.23 -12.04
N GLU A 166 8.79 10.04 -12.45
CA GLU A 166 8.55 9.52 -13.79
C GLU A 166 7.04 9.29 -14.00
N GLY A 167 6.46 9.97 -14.98
CA GLY A 167 5.03 9.89 -15.28
C GLY A 167 4.15 10.95 -14.60
N LEU A 168 4.71 11.80 -13.74
CA LEU A 168 4.01 12.96 -13.17
C LEU A 168 4.30 14.23 -13.97
N LEU A 169 3.23 14.93 -14.35
CA LEU A 169 3.27 16.22 -15.03
C LEU A 169 2.38 17.21 -14.27
N TRP A 170 2.99 18.26 -13.71
CA TRP A 170 2.26 19.36 -13.11
C TRP A 170 1.64 20.24 -14.20
N GLY A 171 0.34 20.49 -14.08
CA GLY A 171 -0.46 21.32 -14.96
C GLY A 171 -0.73 22.71 -14.38
N ALA A 172 -1.84 23.30 -14.82
CA ALA A 172 -2.25 24.63 -14.37
C ALA A 172 -2.67 24.62 -12.89
N SER A 173 -2.28 25.66 -12.17
CA SER A 173 -2.66 25.95 -10.80
C SER A 173 -3.54 27.20 -10.75
N LYS A 174 -4.46 27.25 -9.78
CA LYS A 174 -5.27 28.43 -9.47
C LYS A 174 -5.50 28.55 -7.98
N LEU A 175 -5.58 29.77 -7.47
CA LEU A 175 -5.91 30.02 -6.07
C LEU A 175 -7.41 30.22 -5.92
N VAL A 176 -8.05 29.41 -5.09
CA VAL A 176 -9.48 29.48 -4.82
C VAL A 176 -9.71 29.93 -3.38
N PRO A 177 -10.45 31.02 -3.12
CA PRO A 177 -10.77 31.43 -1.75
C PRO A 177 -11.73 30.43 -1.09
N VAL A 178 -11.43 30.03 0.14
CA VAL A 178 -12.26 29.09 0.94
C VAL A 178 -13.09 29.84 1.98
N GLY A 179 -12.56 30.98 2.47
CA GLY A 179 -13.21 31.82 3.48
C GLY A 179 -12.19 32.33 4.49
N TYR A 180 -12.53 33.37 5.26
CA TYR A 180 -11.70 33.90 6.35
C TYR A 180 -10.25 34.27 5.95
N GLY A 181 -10.03 34.75 4.72
CA GLY A 181 -8.70 35.09 4.21
C GLY A 181 -7.92 33.90 3.62
N ILE A 182 -8.29 32.67 3.97
CA ILE A 182 -7.63 31.45 3.53
C ILE A 182 -7.97 31.15 2.05
N LYS A 183 -6.92 30.92 1.26
CA LYS A 183 -7.00 30.49 -0.14
C LYS A 183 -6.39 29.09 -0.25
N LYS A 184 -7.09 28.18 -0.91
CA LYS A 184 -6.54 26.87 -1.29
C LYS A 184 -5.89 26.95 -2.67
N LEU A 185 -4.81 26.19 -2.85
CA LEU A 185 -4.17 26.02 -4.15
C LEU A 185 -4.84 24.84 -4.86
N GLN A 186 -5.56 25.11 -5.94
CA GLN A 186 -6.14 24.09 -6.79
C GLN A 186 -5.19 23.83 -7.97
N ILE A 187 -4.53 22.67 -8.01
CA ILE A 187 -3.55 22.32 -9.03
C ILE A 187 -4.02 21.10 -9.82
N MET A 188 -3.86 21.16 -11.14
CA MET A 188 -4.05 20.02 -12.02
C MET A 188 -2.72 19.28 -12.17
N LEU A 189 -2.76 17.95 -12.13
CA LEU A 189 -1.63 17.08 -12.41
C LEU A 189 -2.06 15.98 -13.38
N THR A 190 -1.14 15.53 -14.22
CA THR A 190 -1.34 14.38 -15.10
C THR A 190 -0.38 13.30 -14.66
N ILE A 191 -0.90 12.12 -14.37
CA ILE A 191 -0.14 10.96 -13.97
C ILE A 191 -0.27 9.84 -14.99
N VAL A 192 0.73 8.97 -15.01
CA VAL A 192 0.67 7.67 -15.68
C VAL A 192 0.27 6.65 -14.61
N ASP A 193 -0.94 6.08 -14.71
CA ASP A 193 -1.55 5.23 -13.67
C ASP A 193 -0.67 4.03 -13.29
N ASP A 194 0.07 3.48 -14.25
CA ASP A 194 0.93 2.31 -14.04
C ASP A 194 2.23 2.65 -13.28
N LEU A 195 2.62 3.93 -13.22
CA LEU A 195 3.89 4.38 -12.63
C LEU A 195 3.70 5.23 -11.38
N VAL A 196 2.61 5.98 -11.31
CA VAL A 196 2.36 6.97 -10.28
C VAL A 196 0.98 6.77 -9.67
N SER A 197 0.95 6.44 -8.38
CA SER A 197 -0.27 6.46 -7.57
C SER A 197 -0.47 7.85 -6.98
N VAL A 198 -1.70 8.37 -7.07
CA VAL A 198 -2.08 9.67 -6.49
C VAL A 198 -1.97 9.64 -4.96
N ASP A 199 -2.38 8.53 -4.34
CA ASP A 199 -2.33 8.37 -2.90
C ASP A 199 -0.89 8.41 -2.40
N ASN A 200 0.03 7.70 -3.07
CA ASN A 200 1.46 7.73 -2.73
C ASN A 200 2.06 9.14 -2.91
N LEU A 201 1.69 9.86 -3.97
CA LEU A 201 2.13 11.25 -4.16
C LEU A 201 1.69 12.13 -2.99
N ILE A 202 0.46 11.95 -2.51
CA ILE A 202 -0.07 12.73 -1.38
C ILE A 202 0.70 12.35 -0.11
N GLU A 203 0.76 11.07 0.22
CA GLU A 203 1.28 10.57 1.48
C GLU A 203 2.81 10.71 1.60
N GLU A 204 3.56 10.44 0.53
CA GLU A 204 5.03 10.37 0.55
C GLU A 204 5.73 11.67 0.11
N HIS A 205 5.02 12.56 -0.60
CA HIS A 205 5.62 13.81 -1.08
C HIS A 205 4.93 15.05 -0.54
N LEU A 206 3.60 15.13 -0.60
CA LEU A 206 2.89 16.36 -0.25
C LEU A 206 2.64 16.52 1.26
N THR A 207 2.45 15.42 1.99
CA THR A 207 2.30 15.41 3.45
C THR A 207 3.57 15.11 4.21
N VAL A 208 4.73 15.09 3.53
CA VAL A 208 6.04 14.85 4.16
C VAL A 208 6.80 16.17 4.29
N GLU A 209 7.73 16.24 5.24
CA GLU A 209 8.67 17.35 5.34
C GLU A 209 9.52 17.47 4.06
N PRO A 210 9.75 18.69 3.54
CA PRO A 210 9.45 20.01 4.12
C PRO A 210 8.08 20.59 3.71
N ILE A 211 7.30 19.92 2.85
CA ILE A 211 6.07 20.48 2.26
C ILE A 211 4.93 20.56 3.29
N ASN A 212 4.88 19.62 4.23
CA ASN A 212 3.89 19.59 5.32
C ASN A 212 3.87 20.89 6.17
N GLU A 213 4.99 21.59 6.31
CA GLU A 213 5.03 22.88 7.04
C GLU A 213 4.11 23.94 6.41
N HIS A 214 3.84 23.82 5.10
CA HIS A 214 2.99 24.73 4.36
C HIS A 214 1.62 24.12 4.05
N VAL A 215 1.50 22.80 4.04
CA VAL A 215 0.30 22.06 3.63
C VAL A 215 -0.37 21.41 4.83
N GLN A 216 -1.60 21.80 5.12
CA GLN A 216 -2.44 21.18 6.13
C GLN A 216 -3.05 19.87 5.61
N SER A 217 -3.62 19.91 4.41
CA SER A 217 -4.28 18.75 3.79
C SER A 217 -4.31 18.87 2.27
N CYS A 218 -4.38 17.71 1.61
CA CYS A 218 -4.62 17.58 0.17
C CYS A 218 -5.94 16.85 -0.06
N ASP A 219 -6.77 17.35 -0.96
CA ASP A 219 -8.06 16.77 -1.30
C ASP A 219 -8.17 16.57 -2.81
N ILE A 220 -8.60 15.39 -3.24
CA ILE A 220 -8.88 15.12 -4.66
C ILE A 220 -10.25 15.68 -5.00
N VAL A 221 -10.29 16.68 -5.89
CA VAL A 221 -11.53 17.31 -6.35
C VAL A 221 -12.13 16.57 -7.53
N ALA A 222 -11.29 16.17 -8.48
CA ALA A 222 -11.72 15.44 -9.66
C ALA A 222 -10.62 14.50 -10.13
N PHE A 223 -11.04 13.35 -10.64
CA PHE A 223 -10.17 12.35 -11.24
C PHE A 223 -10.75 12.00 -12.62
N ASN A 224 -10.04 12.33 -13.68
CA ASN A 224 -10.47 12.09 -15.06
C ASN A 224 -9.45 11.22 -15.77
N LYS A 225 -9.87 10.09 -16.30
CA LYS A 225 -9.03 9.25 -17.15
C LYS A 225 -8.91 9.87 -18.55
N ILE A 226 -7.70 9.94 -19.10
CA ILE A 226 -7.35 10.56 -20.39
C ILE A 226 -6.50 9.66 -21.28
#